data_AF-A0A937W9Q9-F1
#
_entry.id   AF-A0A937W9Q9-F1
#
_cell.length_a   1.000
_cell.length_b   1.000
_cell.length_c   1.000
_cell.angle_alpha   90.00
_cell.angle_beta   90.00
_cell.angle_gamma   90.00
#
_symmetry.space_group_name_H-M   'P 1'
#
loop_
_entity.id
_entity.type
_entity.pdbx_description
1 polymer ?
#
loop_
_entity_poly.entity_id
_entity_poly.type
_entity_poly.pdbx_seq_one_letter_code
_entity_poly.pdbx_strand_id
1 'polypeptide(L)'
;MSQIIVDEQLGKTEVLLPLRRWVTALKIESSRPFEVIKDDRVLQILRELKRPTFVTIDSKFYDKRHCDKRYCLVYFVLTPLEQNQLPGLLRRLLQLPFFNTRAARMGKVVRVSKTGVRYWQLNDDEEYNLEW
;
A
#
# COMPACT_ATOMS: atom_id res chain seq x y z
N MET A 1 11.13 -6.43 10.42
CA MET A 1 9.99 -6.77 9.52
C MET A 1 9.25 -5.51 9.11
N SER A 2 8.88 -5.36 7.84
CA SER A 2 8.03 -4.25 7.37
C SER A 2 6.57 -4.51 7.72
N GLN A 3 5.90 -3.50 8.26
CA GLN A 3 4.48 -3.57 8.58
C GLN A 3 3.67 -3.20 7.35
N ILE A 4 2.76 -4.08 6.94
CA ILE A 4 1.75 -3.80 5.92
C ILE A 4 0.46 -3.38 6.63
N ILE A 5 -0.08 -2.23 6.26
CA ILE A 5 -1.37 -1.73 6.75
C ILE A 5 -2.38 -1.93 5.63
N VAL A 6 -3.45 -2.64 5.93
CA VAL A 6 -4.48 -3.05 4.98
C VAL A 6 -5.69 -2.15 5.18
N ASP A 7 -6.18 -1.56 4.09
CA ASP A 7 -7.37 -0.71 4.10
C ASP A 7 -8.62 -1.45 4.60
N GLU A 8 -9.61 -0.70 5.10
CA GLU A 8 -10.89 -1.22 5.60
C GLU A 8 -11.68 -1.96 4.50
N GLN A 9 -11.61 -1.49 3.26
CA GLN A 9 -12.31 -2.06 2.10
C GLN A 9 -11.79 -3.43 1.66
N LEU A 10 -10.61 -3.84 2.14
CA LEU A 10 -9.96 -5.08 1.73
C LEU A 10 -10.36 -6.28 2.61
N GLY A 11 -10.84 -7.34 1.98
CA GLY A 11 -11.39 -8.53 2.65
C GLY A 11 -10.40 -9.26 3.56
N LYS A 12 -10.90 -9.78 4.68
CA LYS A 12 -10.08 -10.53 5.65
C LYS A 12 -9.58 -11.85 5.06
N THR A 13 -10.44 -12.57 4.36
CA THR A 13 -10.15 -13.92 3.84
C THR A 13 -9.30 -13.85 2.57
N GLU A 14 -9.60 -12.89 1.70
CA GLU A 14 -9.02 -12.71 0.38
C GLU A 14 -7.65 -12.02 0.45
N VAL A 15 -7.47 -11.11 1.42
CA VAL A 15 -6.27 -10.26 1.50
C VAL A 15 -5.53 -10.47 2.81
N LEU A 16 -6.15 -10.16 3.95
CA LEU A 16 -5.41 -10.07 5.22
C LEU A 16 -4.78 -11.39 5.65
N LEU A 17 -5.55 -12.49 5.62
CA LEU A 17 -5.06 -13.82 6.02
C LEU A 17 -3.96 -14.34 5.08
N PRO A 18 -4.08 -14.26 3.74
CA PRO A 18 -2.99 -14.59 2.83
C PRO A 18 -1.72 -13.77 3.03
N LEU A 19 -1.84 -12.46 3.31
CA LEU A 19 -0.68 -11.60 3.61
C LEU A 19 0.03 -12.03 4.91
N ARG A 20 -0.73 -12.34 5.96
CA ARG A 20 -0.20 -12.76 7.26
C ARG A 20 0.64 -14.04 7.24
N ARG A 21 0.57 -14.83 6.16
CA ARG A 21 1.41 -16.01 5.97
C ARG A 21 2.90 -15.67 5.77
N TRP A 22 3.24 -14.43 5.41
CA TRP A 22 4.61 -14.06 5.03
C TRP A 22 5.03 -12.63 5.39
N VAL A 23 4.09 -11.77 5.82
CA VAL A 23 4.37 -10.43 6.35
C VAL A 23 3.53 -10.12 7.58
N THR A 24 4.02 -9.20 8.42
CA THR A 24 3.20 -8.59 9.48
C THR A 24 2.18 -7.65 8.84
N ALA A 25 0.92 -8.09 8.74
CA ALA A 25 -0.19 -7.31 8.17
C ALA A 25 -1.30 -7.04 9.19
N LEU A 26 -1.75 -5.79 9.29
CA LEU A 26 -2.82 -5.34 10.18
C LEU A 26 -3.83 -4.50 9.39
N LYS A 27 -5.11 -4.52 9.80
CA LYS A 27 -6.10 -3.58 9.27
C LYS A 27 -5.85 -2.19 9.83
N ILE A 28 -6.11 -1.15 9.06
CA ILE A 28 -5.93 0.23 9.51
C ILE A 28 -6.80 0.55 10.73
N GLU A 29 -8.02 0.01 10.78
CA GLU A 29 -8.97 0.13 11.90
C GLU A 29 -8.37 -0.39 13.22
N SER A 30 -7.45 -1.35 13.17
CA SER A 30 -6.79 -1.87 14.38
C SER A 30 -5.88 -0.85 15.06
N SER A 31 -5.54 0.25 14.39
CA SER A 31 -4.75 1.35 14.98
C SER A 31 -5.59 2.35 15.79
N ARG A 32 -6.90 2.43 15.53
CA ARG A 32 -7.86 3.33 16.17
C ARG A 32 -9.21 2.63 16.29
N PRO A 33 -9.36 1.68 17.24
CA PRO A 33 -10.64 1.02 17.42
C PRO A 33 -11.71 2.08 17.79
N PHE A 34 -12.92 1.93 17.22
CA PHE A 34 -14.11 2.78 17.48
C PHE A 34 -14.14 4.16 16.81
N GLU A 35 -13.22 4.48 15.88
CA GLU A 35 -13.29 5.70 15.07
C GLU A 35 -13.61 5.40 13.60
N VAL A 36 -14.49 6.20 12.98
CA VAL A 36 -14.64 6.22 11.52
C VAL A 36 -13.44 6.97 10.93
N ILE A 37 -12.58 6.27 10.21
CA ILE A 37 -11.35 6.83 9.64
C ILE A 37 -11.69 7.42 8.26
N LYS A 38 -11.77 8.75 8.17
CA LYS A 38 -11.87 9.44 6.87
C LYS A 38 -10.54 9.34 6.09
N ASP A 39 -10.59 9.51 4.77
CA ASP A 39 -9.43 9.45 3.87
C ASP A 39 -8.24 10.33 4.36
N ASP A 40 -8.49 11.59 4.75
CA ASP A 40 -7.44 12.48 5.27
C ASP A 40 -6.79 11.97 6.57
N ARG A 41 -7.57 11.23 7.37
CA ARG A 41 -7.11 10.66 8.65
C ARG A 41 -6.24 9.43 8.42
N VAL A 42 -6.46 8.67 7.34
CA VAL A 42 -5.58 7.56 6.93
C VAL A 42 -4.15 8.06 6.80
N LEU A 43 -3.92 9.13 6.04
CA LEU A 43 -2.57 9.68 5.84
C LEU A 43 -1.94 10.14 7.15
N GLN A 44 -2.73 10.72 8.07
CA GLN A 44 -2.25 11.12 9.39
C GLN A 44 -1.83 9.91 10.23
N ILE A 45 -2.64 8.85 10.28
CA ILE A 45 -2.31 7.60 10.98
C ILE A 45 -1.02 7.00 10.41
N LEU A 46 -0.86 6.96 9.08
CA LEU A 46 0.35 6.42 8.46
C LEU A 46 1.62 7.17 8.85
N ARG A 47 1.53 8.48 9.13
CA ARG A 47 2.67 9.30 9.61
C ARG A 47 3.08 8.99 11.05
N GLU A 48 2.16 8.48 11.86
CA GLU A 48 2.41 8.10 13.26
C GLU A 48 3.04 6.70 13.36
N LEU A 49 2.83 5.85 12.36
CA LEU A 49 3.36 4.49 12.31
C LEU A 49 4.83 4.45 11.87
N LYS A 50 5.55 3.41 12.30
CA LYS A 50 6.98 3.24 11.99
C LYS A 50 7.19 2.68 10.58
N ARG A 51 7.20 3.58 9.58
CA ARG A 51 7.51 3.25 8.18
C ARG A 51 6.59 2.15 7.61
N PRO A 52 5.26 2.35 7.64
CA PRO A 52 4.31 1.38 7.10
C PRO A 52 4.30 1.39 5.57
N THR A 53 3.85 0.28 4.98
CA THR A 53 3.35 0.25 3.61
C THR A 53 1.84 0.03 3.68
N PHE A 54 1.06 1.02 3.25
CA PHE A 54 -0.39 0.94 3.17
C PHE A 54 -0.81 0.35 1.84
N VAL A 55 -1.80 -0.54 1.85
CA VAL A 55 -2.34 -1.18 0.66
C VAL A 55 -3.85 -0.94 0.58
N THR A 56 -4.33 -0.52 -0.58
CA THR A 56 -5.74 -0.16 -0.84
C THR A 56 -6.15 -0.47 -2.28
N ILE A 57 -7.46 -0.52 -2.54
CA ILE A 57 -8.07 -0.49 -3.89
C ILE A 57 -8.86 0.80 -4.13
N ASP A 58 -8.83 1.76 -3.20
CA ASP A 58 -9.45 3.08 -3.38
C ASP A 58 -8.49 3.98 -4.18
N SER A 59 -8.95 4.38 -5.37
CA SER A 59 -8.17 5.18 -6.30
C SER A 59 -7.87 6.59 -5.81
N LYS A 60 -8.60 7.11 -4.81
CA LYS A 60 -8.35 8.44 -4.23
C LYS A 60 -6.97 8.55 -3.57
N PHE A 61 -6.39 7.43 -3.14
CA PHE A 61 -5.05 7.42 -2.56
C PHE A 61 -3.93 7.50 -3.61
N TYR A 62 -4.25 7.33 -4.90
CA TYR A 62 -3.30 7.48 -6.00
C TYR A 62 -3.14 8.94 -6.43
N ASP A 63 -2.48 9.72 -5.58
CA ASP A 63 -2.16 11.13 -5.83
C ASP A 63 -0.71 11.40 -5.43
N LYS A 64 0.06 12.04 -6.32
CA LYS A 64 1.46 12.44 -6.09
C LYS A 64 1.62 13.27 -4.80
N ARG A 65 0.63 14.09 -4.44
CA ARG A 65 0.63 14.92 -3.22
C ARG A 65 0.66 14.08 -1.94
N HIS A 66 0.32 12.80 -2.02
CA HIS A 66 0.37 11.89 -0.88
C HIS A 66 1.75 11.27 -0.65
N CYS A 67 2.77 11.55 -1.47
CA CYS A 67 4.15 11.14 -1.22
C CYS A 67 4.64 11.67 0.14
N ASP A 68 5.12 10.77 1.01
CA ASP A 68 5.66 11.14 2.33
C ASP A 68 6.77 10.16 2.72
N LYS A 69 7.91 10.69 3.17
CA LYS A 69 9.08 9.88 3.59
C LYS A 69 8.79 8.90 4.73
N ARG A 70 7.67 9.06 5.44
CA ARG A 70 7.28 8.22 6.58
C ARG A 70 6.54 6.96 6.18
N TYR A 71 6.02 6.84 4.96
CA TYR A 71 5.26 5.66 4.55
C TYR A 71 5.43 5.36 3.05
N CYS A 72 4.81 4.28 2.61
CA CYS A 72 4.58 3.96 1.21
C CYS A 72 3.08 3.69 1.01
N LEU A 73 2.49 4.24 -0.03
CA LEU A 73 1.09 3.99 -0.42
C LEU A 73 1.08 3.10 -1.66
N VAL A 74 0.30 2.03 -1.63
CA VAL A 74 0.15 1.11 -2.74
C VAL A 74 -1.33 0.94 -3.06
N TYR A 75 -1.74 1.54 -4.18
CA TYR A 75 -3.05 1.39 -4.77
C TYR A 75 -3.03 0.24 -5.78
N PHE A 76 -3.92 -0.74 -5.61
CA PHE A 76 -4.11 -1.85 -6.52
C PHE A 76 -5.30 -1.58 -7.45
N VAL A 77 -5.08 -1.68 -8.75
CA VAL A 77 -6.10 -1.54 -9.79
C VAL A 77 -6.87 -2.87 -9.88
N LEU A 78 -7.69 -3.13 -8.88
CA LEU A 78 -8.50 -4.34 -8.74
C LEU A 78 -9.92 -3.94 -8.35
N THR A 79 -10.90 -4.66 -8.89
CA THR A 79 -12.28 -4.57 -8.42
C THR A 79 -12.44 -5.29 -7.07
N PRO A 80 -13.54 -5.07 -6.32
CA PRO A 80 -13.82 -5.83 -5.10
C PRO A 80 -13.83 -7.35 -5.29
N LEU A 81 -14.19 -7.84 -6.47
CA LEU A 81 -14.21 -9.27 -6.81
C LEU A 81 -12.81 -9.85 -7.08
N GLU A 82 -11.80 -9.00 -7.27
CA GLU A 82 -10.44 -9.40 -7.66
C GLU A 82 -9.42 -9.23 -6.52
N GLN A 83 -9.86 -8.84 -5.33
CA GLN A 83 -8.98 -8.59 -4.18
C GLN A 83 -8.10 -9.81 -3.82
N ASN A 84 -8.55 -11.03 -4.13
CA ASN A 84 -7.78 -12.26 -3.95
C ASN A 84 -6.44 -12.29 -4.73
N GLN A 85 -6.28 -11.46 -5.75
CA GLN A 85 -5.03 -11.31 -6.50
C GLN A 85 -4.01 -10.41 -5.80
N LEU A 86 -4.46 -9.53 -4.88
CA LEU A 86 -3.64 -8.52 -4.22
C LEU A 86 -2.42 -9.13 -3.49
N PRO A 87 -2.53 -10.21 -2.70
CA PRO A 87 -1.38 -10.79 -2.02
C PRO A 87 -0.26 -11.23 -2.97
N GLY A 88 -0.63 -11.77 -4.14
CA GLY A 88 0.32 -12.19 -5.18
C GLY A 88 1.01 -10.99 -5.84
N LEU A 89 0.23 -9.98 -6.22
CA LEU A 89 0.75 -8.75 -6.81
C LEU A 89 1.65 -7.97 -5.83
N LEU A 90 1.28 -7.91 -4.54
CA LEU A 90 2.11 -7.29 -3.52
C LEU A 90 3.43 -8.05 -3.36
N ARG A 91 3.40 -9.38 -3.36
CA ARG A 91 4.63 -10.18 -3.28
C ARG A 91 5.55 -9.89 -4.46
N ARG A 92 5.01 -9.83 -5.69
CA ARG A 92 5.77 -9.48 -6.89
C ARG A 92 6.36 -8.08 -6.80
N LEU A 93 5.56 -7.08 -6.40
CA LEU A 93 6.03 -5.71 -6.14
C LEU A 93 7.22 -5.70 -5.17
N LEU A 94 7.12 -6.42 -4.05
CA LEU A 94 8.16 -6.48 -3.02
C LEU A 94 9.42 -7.26 -3.43
N GLN A 95 9.46 -7.85 -4.62
CA GLN A 95 10.67 -8.44 -5.19
C GLN A 95 11.43 -7.48 -6.10
N LEU A 96 10.79 -6.40 -6.56
CA LEU A 96 11.42 -5.40 -7.43
C LEU A 96 12.48 -4.59 -6.65
N PRO A 97 13.64 -4.24 -7.27
CA PRO A 97 14.72 -3.52 -6.60
C PRO A 97 14.28 -2.21 -5.93
N PHE A 98 13.33 -1.51 -6.52
CA PHE A 98 12.81 -0.23 -6.01
C PHE A 98 11.87 -0.37 -4.81
N PHE A 99 11.49 -1.61 -4.45
CA PHE A 99 10.50 -1.88 -3.40
C PHE A 99 10.88 -3.03 -2.46
N ASN A 100 12.00 -3.71 -2.68
CA ASN A 100 12.39 -4.91 -1.92
C ASN A 100 12.74 -4.61 -0.46
N THR A 101 13.37 -3.46 -0.19
CA THR A 101 13.68 -3.03 1.17
C THR A 101 12.66 -2.02 1.68
N ARG A 102 12.47 -1.99 3.00
CA ARG A 102 11.62 -0.96 3.64
C ARG A 102 12.09 0.45 3.28
N ALA A 103 13.41 0.69 3.29
CA ALA A 103 13.97 1.99 2.93
C ALA A 103 13.66 2.37 1.48
N ALA A 104 13.84 1.44 0.54
CA ALA A 104 13.53 1.67 -0.88
C ALA A 104 12.06 2.01 -1.12
N ARG A 105 11.12 1.47 -0.32
CA ARG A 105 9.69 1.78 -0.48
C ARG A 105 9.27 3.18 -0.04
N MET A 106 9.93 3.75 0.97
CA MET A 106 9.40 4.97 1.61
C MET A 106 9.36 6.15 0.64
N GLY A 107 8.40 7.05 0.85
CA GLY A 107 8.24 8.23 0.00
C GLY A 107 7.64 7.92 -1.36
N LYS A 108 7.01 6.75 -1.55
CA LYS A 108 6.40 6.37 -2.83
C LYS A 108 4.88 6.24 -2.75
N VAL A 109 4.21 6.71 -3.80
CA VAL A 109 2.81 6.42 -4.11
C VAL A 109 2.82 5.54 -5.35
N VAL A 110 2.28 4.33 -5.22
CA VAL A 110 2.46 3.24 -6.18
C VAL A 110 1.10 2.79 -6.68
N ARG A 111 0.95 2.68 -7.99
CA ARG A 111 -0.17 2.03 -8.67
C ARG A 111 0.27 0.68 -9.20
N VAL A 112 -0.43 -0.36 -8.80
CA VAL A 112 -0.14 -1.75 -9.17
C VAL A 112 -1.31 -2.30 -9.98
N SER A 113 -1.05 -2.70 -11.23
CA SER A 113 -2.03 -3.39 -12.08
C SER A 113 -1.58 -4.83 -12.35
N LYS A 114 -2.40 -5.59 -13.08
CA LYS A 114 -2.00 -6.92 -13.57
C LYS A 114 -0.86 -6.87 -14.60
N THR A 115 -0.58 -5.71 -15.18
CA THR A 115 0.40 -5.53 -16.28
C THR A 115 1.70 -4.86 -15.85
N GLY A 116 1.72 -4.15 -14.72
CA GLY A 116 2.94 -3.54 -14.23
C GLY A 116 2.71 -2.60 -13.04
N VAL A 117 3.71 -1.78 -12.78
CA VAL A 117 3.76 -0.83 -11.67
C VAL A 117 4.04 0.56 -12.20
N ARG A 118 3.25 1.54 -11.76
CA ARG A 118 3.59 2.95 -11.90
C ARG A 118 3.79 3.57 -10.54
N TYR A 119 4.68 4.54 -10.39
CA TYR A 119 4.86 5.20 -9.11
C TYR A 119 5.43 6.61 -9.22
N TRP A 120 5.04 7.44 -8.25
CA TRP A 120 5.75 8.67 -7.92
C TRP A 120 6.68 8.44 -6.74
N GLN A 121 7.76 9.23 -6.70
CA GLN A 121 8.68 9.30 -5.57
C GLN A 121 8.72 10.73 -5.03
N LEU A 122 8.86 10.86 -3.70
CA LEU A 122 9.03 12.15 -3.04
C LEU A 122 10.24 12.89 -3.62
N ASN A 123 10.05 14.19 -3.86
CA ASN A 123 11.03 15.10 -4.48
C ASN A 123 11.35 14.77 -5.94
N ASP A 124 10.50 13.97 -6.58
CA ASP A 124 10.56 13.72 -8.01
C ASP A 124 9.31 14.26 -8.69
N ASP A 125 9.50 14.77 -9.90
CA ASP A 125 8.40 15.25 -10.71
C ASP A 125 7.87 14.22 -11.69
N GLU A 126 8.65 13.18 -11.98
CA GLU A 126 8.34 12.14 -12.96
C GLU A 126 7.52 10.99 -12.37
N GLU A 127 6.66 10.40 -13.21
CA GLU A 127 6.01 9.12 -12.94
C GLU A 127 6.84 8.00 -13.58
N TYR A 128 7.30 7.06 -12.77
CA TYR A 128 8.07 5.91 -13.23
C TYR A 128 7.14 4.78 -13.65
N ASN A 129 7.55 4.01 -14.66
CA ASN A 129 6.84 2.81 -15.11
C ASN A 129 7.78 1.60 -15.09
N LEU A 130 7.32 0.51 -14.49
CA LEU A 130 8.00 -0.77 -14.44
C LEU A 130 7.07 -1.86 -14.97
N GLU A 131 7.60 -2.65 -15.89
CA GLU A 131 7.00 -3.91 -16.27
C GLU A 131 7.40 -5.01 -15.29
N TRP A 132 6.73 -6.13 -15.45
CA TRP A 132 6.45 -7.06 -14.36
C TRP A 132 7.49 -8.17 -14.22
#